data_AF-A0A2U3IFB5-F1
#
_entry.id   AF-A0A2U3IFB5-F1
#
_cell.length_a   1.000
_cell.length_b   1.000
_cell.length_c   1.000
_cell.angle_alpha   90.00
_cell.angle_beta   90.00
_cell.angle_gamma   90.00
#
_symmetry.space_group_name_H-M   'P 1'
#
loop_
_entity.id
_entity.type
_entity.pdbx_description
1 polymer ?
#
loop_
_entity_poly.entity_id
_entity_poly.type
_entity_poly.pdbx_seq_one_letter_code
_entity_poly.pdbx_strand_id
1 'polypeptide(L)'
;MLKRGEHMPDAALRELKEETRIAGKSAKFLFHHRGRQKHHHVFFCDVPKSAKPRASNEISRCRWVHVAEIPRLATSAPTKLIVKALADEKRKR
;
A
#
# COMPACT_ATOMS: atom_id res chain seq x y z
N MET A 1 -3.90 -7.17 8.48
CA MET A 1 -4.56 -8.39 7.93
C MET A 1 -6.06 -8.18 7.68
N LEU A 2 -6.65 -8.79 6.63
CA LEU A 2 -8.10 -8.73 6.37
C LEU A 2 -8.89 -9.48 7.45
N LYS A 3 -9.86 -8.82 8.08
CA LYS A 3 -10.73 -9.43 9.10
C LYS A 3 -11.92 -10.14 8.45
N ARG A 4 -12.47 -11.16 9.12
CA ARG A 4 -13.65 -11.91 8.62
C ARG A 4 -14.84 -10.95 8.47
N GLY A 5 -15.42 -10.92 7.26
CA GLY A 5 -16.56 -10.04 6.94
C GLY A 5 -16.18 -8.58 6.65
N GLU A 6 -14.90 -8.22 6.71
CA GLU A 6 -14.43 -6.88 6.38
C GLU A 6 -14.34 -6.70 4.86
N HIS A 7 -14.81 -5.55 4.34
CA HIS A 7 -14.62 -5.20 2.94
C HIS A 7 -13.17 -4.80 2.69
N MET A 8 -12.60 -5.22 1.57
CA MET A 8 -11.17 -4.99 1.29
C MET A 8 -10.73 -3.52 1.29
N PRO A 9 -11.52 -2.55 0.74
CA PRO A 9 -11.18 -1.13 0.85
C PRO A 9 -11.14 -0.63 2.30
N ASP A 10 -12.07 -1.08 3.14
CA ASP A 10 -12.12 -0.71 4.56
C ASP A 10 -10.92 -1.28 5.31
N ALA A 11 -10.54 -2.53 5.00
CA ALA A 11 -9.32 -3.12 5.50
C ALA A 11 -8.09 -2.30 5.12
N ALA A 12 -7.98 -1.87 3.85
CA ALA A 12 -6.86 -1.06 3.40
C ALA A 12 -6.74 0.27 4.16
N LEU A 13 -7.86 0.94 4.42
CA LEU A 13 -7.90 2.18 5.20
C LEU A 13 -7.59 1.96 6.68
N ARG A 14 -8.13 0.90 7.27
CA ARG A 14 -7.88 0.55 8.67
C ARG A 14 -6.40 0.23 8.90
N GLU A 15 -5.82 -0.63 8.07
CA GLU A 15 -4.41 -1.04 8.16
C GLU A 15 -3.47 0.16 7.96
N LEU A 16 -3.77 1.03 6.98
CA LEU A 16 -3.03 2.28 6.78
C LEU A 16 -3.01 3.11 8.08
N LYS A 17 -4.15 3.25 8.76
CA LYS A 17 -4.25 4.02 10.01
C LYS A 17 -3.57 3.31 11.18
N GLU A 18 -3.71 2.00 11.30
CA GLU A 18 -3.14 1.19 12.38
C GLU A 18 -1.60 1.22 12.34
N GLU A 19 -1.00 1.08 11.17
CA GLU A 19 0.46 1.01 11.01
C GLU A 19 1.12 2.39 10.90
N THR A 20 0.48 3.35 10.22
CA THR A 20 1.13 4.63 9.88
C THR A 20 0.51 5.85 10.54
N ARG A 21 -0.59 5.66 11.30
CA ARG A 21 -1.41 6.72 11.90
C ARG A 21 -2.02 7.70 10.89
N ILE A 22 -1.97 7.41 9.59
CA ILE A 22 -2.61 8.21 8.55
C ILE A 22 -4.06 7.76 8.38
N ALA A 23 -5.00 8.70 8.51
CA ALA A 23 -6.38 8.49 8.10
C ALA A 23 -6.54 8.78 6.60
N GLY A 24 -6.72 7.74 5.80
CA GLY A 24 -7.07 7.85 4.39
C GLY A 24 -8.53 8.27 4.19
N LYS A 25 -8.83 8.92 3.07
CA LYS A 25 -10.18 9.35 2.68
C LYS A 25 -10.92 8.30 1.85
N SER A 26 -10.19 7.62 0.98
CA SER A 26 -10.73 6.64 0.05
C SER A 26 -9.67 5.57 -0.21
N ALA A 27 -10.10 4.36 -0.58
CA ALA A 27 -9.22 3.30 -1.08
C ALA A 27 -9.77 2.77 -2.40
N LYS A 28 -9.12 3.14 -3.51
CA LYS A 28 -9.50 2.70 -4.86
C LYS A 28 -8.72 1.45 -5.21
N PHE A 29 -9.42 0.37 -5.53
CA PHE A 29 -8.79 -0.85 -6.04
C PHE A 29 -8.06 -0.56 -7.35
N LEU A 30 -6.82 -1.05 -7.47
CA LEU A 30 -6.02 -0.95 -8.68
C LEU A 30 -5.97 -2.29 -9.40
N PHE A 31 -5.35 -3.28 -8.77
CA PHE A 31 -5.17 -4.62 -9.32
C PHE A 31 -4.80 -5.60 -8.19
N HIS A 32 -4.80 -6.90 -8.52
CA HIS A 32 -4.27 -7.93 -7.63
C HIS A 32 -2.90 -8.41 -8.11
N HIS A 33 -1.99 -8.66 -7.17
CA HIS A 33 -0.71 -9.33 -7.43
C HIS A 33 -0.67 -10.67 -6.69
N ARG A 34 -0.62 -11.77 -7.44
CA ARG A 34 -0.53 -13.12 -6.86
C ARG A 34 0.94 -13.47 -6.64
N GLY A 35 1.37 -13.44 -5.38
CA GLY A 35 2.67 -13.96 -4.97
C GLY A 35 2.62 -15.47 -4.72
N ARG A 36 3.75 -16.04 -4.30
CA ARG A 36 3.85 -17.48 -3.96
C ARG A 36 3.01 -17.88 -2.75
N GLN A 37 2.98 -17.03 -1.72
CA GLN A 37 2.32 -17.32 -0.43
C GLN A 37 1.11 -16.41 -0.16
N LYS A 38 1.10 -15.21 -0.73
CA LYS A 38 0.08 -14.18 -0.44
C LYS A 38 -0.53 -13.65 -1.73
N HIS A 39 -1.83 -13.41 -1.66
CA HIS A 39 -2.59 -12.69 -2.66
C HIS A 39 -2.70 -11.24 -2.22
N HIS A 40 -2.03 -10.35 -2.96
CA HIS A 40 -2.03 -8.92 -2.64
C HIS A 40 -3.14 -8.23 -3.41
N HIS A 41 -4.06 -7.60 -2.70
CA HIS A 41 -5.01 -6.64 -3.27
C HIS A 41 -4.40 -5.25 -3.13
N VAL A 42 -4.12 -4.59 -4.25
CA VAL A 42 -3.40 -3.31 -4.25
C VAL A 42 -4.40 -2.16 -4.37
N PHE A 43 -4.32 -1.22 -3.43
CA PHE A 43 -5.19 -0.05 -3.37
C PHE A 43 -4.37 1.23 -3.50
N PHE A 44 -4.97 2.23 -4.17
CA PHE A 44 -4.55 3.62 -4.07
C PHE A 44 -5.37 4.30 -2.98
N CYS A 45 -4.70 4.86 -1.97
CA CYS A 45 -5.38 5.56 -0.88
C CYS A 45 -5.19 7.08 -1.01
N ASP A 46 -6.29 7.83 -1.01
CA ASP A 46 -6.24 9.29 -0.93
C ASP A 46 -5.91 9.71 0.50
N VAL A 47 -4.88 10.53 0.66
CA VAL A 47 -4.42 11.03 1.97
C VAL A 47 -4.28 12.56 1.93
N PRO A 48 -4.41 13.26 3.06
CA PRO A 48 -4.12 14.70 3.11
C PRO A 48 -2.68 15.00 2.64
N LYS A 49 -2.49 16.07 1.85
CA LYS A 49 -1.15 16.50 1.40
C LYS A 49 -0.18 16.79 2.56
N SER A 50 -0.72 17.21 3.70
CA SER A 50 0.02 17.49 4.93
C SER A 50 0.23 16.26 5.82
N ALA A 51 -0.17 15.05 5.39
CA ALA A 51 -0.05 13.83 6.18
C ALA A 51 1.41 13.52 6.52
N LYS A 52 1.69 13.36 7.81
CA LYS A 52 3.00 12.96 8.33
C LYS A 52 2.87 11.54 8.89
N PRO A 53 3.44 10.51 8.22
CA PRO A 53 3.33 9.13 8.68
C PRO A 53 4.08 8.97 9.99
N ARG A 54 3.49 8.23 10.92
CA ARG A 54 4.11 7.83 12.19
C ARG A 54 3.95 6.33 12.37
N ALA A 55 5.07 5.65 12.53
CA ALA A 55 5.10 4.21 12.68
C ALA A 55 4.36 3.79 13.96
N SER A 56 3.64 2.68 13.88
CA SER A 56 2.82 2.15 14.94
C SER A 56 2.58 0.66 14.73
N ASN A 57 2.16 -0.02 15.79
CA ASN A 57 1.83 -1.45 15.79
C ASN A 57 2.99 -2.29 15.25
N GLU A 58 2.83 -2.89 14.07
CA GLU A 58 3.74 -3.88 13.50
C GLU A 58 4.97 -3.27 12.82
N ILE A 59 5.00 -1.96 12.61
CA ILE A 59 6.11 -1.28 11.92
C ILE A 59 6.90 -0.38 12.87
N SER A 60 8.22 -0.43 12.77
CA SER A 60 9.14 0.38 13.59
C SER A 60 9.50 1.72 12.96
N ARG A 61 9.37 1.86 11.64
CA ARG A 61 9.71 3.06 10.87
C ARG A 61 8.81 3.19 9.64
N CYS A 62 8.49 4.42 9.27
CA CYS A 62 7.79 4.75 8.03
C CYS A 62 8.24 6.11 7.51
N ARG A 63 8.23 6.29 6.19
CA ARG A 63 8.48 7.56 5.54
C ARG A 63 7.79 7.60 4.17
N TRP A 64 7.56 8.80 3.67
CA TRP A 64 7.23 8.98 2.25
C TRP A 64 8.46 8.67 1.39
N VAL A 65 8.23 8.00 0.26
CA VAL A 65 9.24 7.71 -0.75
C VAL A 65 8.65 7.94 -2.13
N HIS A 66 9.46 8.39 -3.08
CA HIS A 66 9.02 8.44 -4.46
C HIS A 66 8.96 7.03 -5.05
N VAL A 67 7.96 6.73 -5.88
CA VAL A 67 7.78 5.38 -6.46
C VAL A 67 9.03 4.93 -7.24
N ALA A 68 9.71 5.86 -7.89
CA ALA A 68 10.96 5.61 -8.63
C ALA A 68 12.14 5.20 -7.73
N GLU A 69 12.09 5.48 -6.42
CA GLU A 69 13.13 5.07 -5.48
C GLU A 69 12.97 3.62 -5.02
N ILE A 70 11.76 3.07 -5.05
CA ILE A 70 11.45 1.74 -4.50
C ILE A 70 12.34 0.61 -5.05
N PRO A 71 12.68 0.55 -6.36
CA PRO A 71 13.60 -0.48 -6.88
C PRO A 71 14.98 -0.48 -6.21
N ARG A 72 15.43 0.68 -5.71
CA ARG A 72 16.72 0.89 -5.04
C ARG A 72 16.66 0.65 -3.53
N LEU A 73 15.47 0.51 -2.95
CA LEU A 73 15.29 0.24 -1.53
C LEU A 73 15.37 -1.27 -1.24
N ALA A 74 15.81 -1.60 -0.02
CA ALA A 74 15.77 -2.96 0.49
C ALA A 74 14.31 -3.35 0.83
N THR A 75 13.55 -3.74 -0.20
CA THR A 75 12.16 -4.20 -0.08
C THR A 75 12.02 -5.65 -0.48
N SER A 76 10.92 -6.27 -0.04
CA SER A 76 10.54 -7.61 -0.48
C SER A 76 10.38 -7.70 -2.01
N ALA A 77 10.56 -8.90 -2.58
CA ALA A 77 10.35 -9.14 -4.01
C ALA A 77 8.92 -8.79 -4.47
N PRO A 78 7.84 -9.15 -3.74
CA PRO A 78 6.48 -8.71 -4.09
C PRO A 78 6.34 -7.18 -4.18
N THR A 79 6.96 -6.42 -3.27
CA THR A 79 6.91 -4.95 -3.31
C THR A 79 7.48 -4.40 -4.62
N LYS A 80 8.63 -4.93 -5.08
CA LYS A 80 9.26 -4.49 -6.35
C LYS A 80 8.39 -4.83 -7.56
N LEU A 81 7.77 -6.02 -7.57
CA LEU A 81 6.90 -6.47 -8.64
C LEU A 81 5.59 -5.66 -8.71
N ILE A 82 4.99 -5.34 -7.56
CA ILE A 82 3.79 -4.49 -7.48
C ILE A 82 4.08 -3.10 -8.06
N VAL A 83 5.21 -2.50 -7.72
CA VAL A 83 5.60 -1.18 -8.25
C VAL A 83 5.83 -1.22 -9.76
N LYS A 84 6.47 -2.28 -10.27
CA LYS A 84 6.62 -2.48 -11.71
C LYS A 84 5.26 -2.59 -12.41
N ALA A 85 4.35 -3.41 -11.88
CA ALA A 85 3.00 -3.56 -12.42
C ALA A 85 2.22 -2.24 -12.43
N LEU A 86 2.38 -1.41 -11.39
CA LEU A 86 1.78 -0.08 -11.34
C LEU A 86 2.29 0.83 -12.47
N ALA A 87 3.58 0.80 -12.77
CA ALA A 87 4.16 1.57 -13.88
C ALA A 87 3.63 1.08 -15.24
N ASP A 88 3.44 -0.23 -15.40
CA ASP A 88 2.88 -0.83 -16.61
C ASP A 88 1.42 -0.44 -16.81
N GLU A 89 0.62 -0.46 -15.74
CA GLU A 89 -0.79 -0.07 -15.76
C GLU A 89 -0.97 1.41 -16.12
N LYS A 90 -0.08 2.29 -15.63
CA LYS A 90 -0.10 3.72 -15.99
C LYS A 90 0.19 3.98 -17.47
N ARG A 91 0.96 3.13 -18.15
CA ARG A 91 1.30 3.28 -19.58
C ARG A 91 0.17 2.85 -20.52
N LYS A 92 -0.84 2.14 -20.01
CA LYS A 92 -2.00 1.67 -20.77
C LYS A 92 -3.18 2.65 -20.74
N ARG A 93 -3.07 3.75 -19.97
CA ARG A 93 -4.05 4.81 -19.84
C ARG A 93 -3.53 6.06 -20.54
#